data_AF-A0A9P6Y9G3-F1
#
_entry.id   AF-A0A9P6Y9G3-F1
#
_cell.length_a   1.000
_cell.length_b   1.000
_cell.length_c   1.000
_cell.angle_alpha   90.00
_cell.angle_beta   90.00
_cell.angle_gamma   90.00
#
_symmetry.space_group_name_H-M   'P 1'
#
loop_
_entity.id
_entity.type
_entity.pdbx_description
1 polymer ?
#
loop_
_entity_poly.entity_id
_entity_poly.type
_entity_poly.pdbx_seq_one_letter_code
_entity_poly.pdbx_strand_id
1 'polypeptide(L)'
;MPAIISAAEVTDSEAIHPGYGFLSENADFADRVEKSGFVFIGPRPDTIRLMGDKVRAKRAMIEAGVPVVPGSEGALPEDPQEINRNAREVG
;
A
#
# COMPACT_ATOMS: atom_id res chain seq x y z
N MET A 1 8.01 0.75 16.44
CA MET A 1 6.54 0.97 16.46
C MET A 1 5.96 1.22 17.84
N PRO A 2 6.27 0.44 18.91
CA PRO A 2 5.62 0.64 20.22
C PRO A 2 5.74 2.07 20.76
N ALA A 3 6.91 2.70 20.61
CA ALA A 3 7.18 4.04 21.12
C ALA A 3 6.21 5.13 20.60
N ILE A 4 5.72 5.03 19.37
CA ILE A 4 4.80 6.04 18.80
C ILE A 4 3.41 5.90 19.42
N ILE A 5 2.95 4.66 19.61
CA ILE A 5 1.67 4.37 20.26
C ILE A 5 1.73 4.80 21.74
N SER A 6 2.81 4.45 22.44
CA SER A 6 3.01 4.87 23.83
C SER A 6 3.05 6.39 23.97
N ALA A 7 3.63 7.11 23.01
CA ALA A 7 3.61 8.57 23.00
C ALA A 7 2.16 9.10 22.87
N ALA A 8 1.35 8.51 21.99
CA ALA A 8 -0.06 8.90 21.84
C ALA A 8 -0.88 8.62 23.11
N GLU A 9 -0.61 7.50 23.80
CA GLU A 9 -1.24 7.14 25.07
C GLU A 9 -0.91 8.16 26.18
N VAL A 10 0.37 8.50 26.37
CA VAL A 10 0.77 9.39 27.50
C VAL A 10 0.36 10.86 27.29
N THR A 11 0.05 11.26 26.07
CA THR A 11 -0.40 12.62 25.76
C THR A 11 -1.92 12.73 25.62
N ASP A 12 -2.68 11.67 25.91
CA ASP A 12 -4.13 11.61 25.70
C ASP A 12 -4.54 11.99 24.26
N SER A 13 -3.77 11.54 23.26
CA SER A 13 -4.10 11.80 21.85
C SER A 13 -5.32 10.98 21.41
N GLU A 14 -6.14 11.53 20.52
CA GLU A 14 -7.30 10.80 19.96
C GLU A 14 -6.98 10.13 18.61
N ALA A 15 -5.98 10.66 17.89
CA ALA A 15 -5.69 10.28 16.52
C ALA A 15 -4.20 10.41 16.18
N ILE A 16 -3.76 9.66 15.18
CA ILE A 16 -2.41 9.74 14.63
C ILE A 16 -2.49 10.04 13.14
N HIS A 17 -1.93 11.18 12.74
CA HIS A 17 -1.73 11.54 11.33
C HIS A 17 -0.30 11.17 10.91
N PRO A 18 -0.09 10.24 9.96
CA PRO A 18 1.25 9.77 9.62
C PRO A 18 2.03 10.71 8.69
N GLY A 19 1.35 11.71 8.10
CA GLY A 19 1.96 12.59 7.11
C GLY A 19 2.18 11.86 5.79
N TYR A 20 3.38 12.00 5.23
CA TYR A 20 3.82 11.32 4.01
C TYR A 20 5.19 10.67 4.21
N GLY A 21 5.49 9.62 3.44
CA GLY A 21 6.68 8.79 3.68
C GLY A 21 6.62 8.07 5.04
N PHE A 22 7.77 7.59 5.53
CA PHE A 22 7.89 6.87 6.80
C PHE A 22 6.85 5.74 6.98
N LEU A 23 5.82 5.99 7.80
CA LEU A 23 4.79 5.02 8.17
C LEU A 23 3.43 5.26 7.50
N SER A 24 3.32 6.29 6.65
CA SER A 24 2.05 6.65 5.99
C SER A 24 1.49 5.56 5.09
N GLU A 25 2.35 4.72 4.51
CA GLU A 25 1.97 3.58 3.67
C GLU A 25 2.21 2.23 4.37
N ASN A 26 2.39 2.24 5.69
CA ASN A 26 2.61 1.01 6.46
C ASN A 26 1.29 0.48 7.01
N ALA A 27 0.74 -0.56 6.38
CA ALA A 27 -0.53 -1.15 6.78
C ALA A 27 -0.53 -1.70 8.22
N ASP A 28 0.59 -2.27 8.67
CA ASP A 28 0.69 -2.84 10.01
C ASP A 28 0.76 -1.76 11.08
N PHE A 29 1.29 -0.58 10.75
CA PHE A 29 1.22 0.59 11.61
C PHE A 29 -0.22 1.08 11.73
N ALA A 30 -0.93 1.30 10.61
CA ALA A 30 -2.34 1.70 10.62
C ALA A 30 -3.21 0.73 11.44
N ASP A 31 -3.02 -0.59 11.24
CA ASP A 31 -3.73 -1.63 11.97
C ASP A 31 -3.44 -1.59 13.48
N ARG A 32 -2.19 -1.33 13.87
CA ARG A 32 -1.82 -1.16 15.28
C ARG A 32 -2.43 0.10 15.89
N VAL A 33 -2.45 1.21 15.17
CA VAL A 33 -3.08 2.46 15.64
C VAL A 33 -4.57 2.22 15.94
N GLU A 34 -5.30 1.63 14.98
CA GLU A 34 -6.72 1.32 15.13
C GLU A 34 -6.98 0.31 16.27
N LYS A 35 -6.17 -0.75 16.39
CA LYS A 35 -6.29 -1.76 17.45
C LYS A 35 -5.95 -1.23 18.85
N SER A 36 -5.13 -0.19 18.92
CA SER A 36 -4.82 0.53 20.15
C SER A 36 -5.90 1.56 20.54
N GLY A 37 -6.98 1.68 19.75
CA GLY A 37 -8.11 2.55 20.06
C GLY A 37 -7.96 3.99 19.54
N PHE A 38 -6.89 4.29 18.80
CA PHE A 38 -6.68 5.60 18.20
C PHE A 38 -7.25 5.65 16.77
N VAL A 39 -7.66 6.84 16.34
CA VAL A 39 -8.03 7.07 14.94
C VAL A 39 -6.75 7.17 14.10
N PHE A 40 -6.58 6.28 13.12
CA PHE A 40 -5.59 6.47 12.07
C PHE A 40 -6.15 7.44 11.02
N ILE A 41 -5.50 8.61 10.84
CA ILE A 41 -5.94 9.57 9.83
C ILE A 41 -5.34 9.16 8.48
N GLY A 42 -6.07 8.29 7.77
CA GLY A 42 -5.68 7.75 6.48
C GLY A 42 -6.62 6.64 5.99
N PRO A 43 -6.25 5.93 4.91
CA PRO A 43 -7.02 4.79 4.42
C PRO A 43 -6.94 3.59 5.38
N ARG A 44 -7.89 2.66 5.25
CA ARG A 44 -7.93 1.42 6.05
C ARG A 44 -6.67 0.57 5.82
N PRO A 45 -6.21 -0.22 6.81
CA PRO A 45 -5.04 -1.08 6.68
C PRO A 45 -5.09 -1.98 5.43
N ASP A 46 -6.24 -2.58 5.12
CA ASP A 46 -6.39 -3.45 3.95
C ASP A 46 -6.30 -2.70 2.63
N THR A 47 -6.78 -1.44 2.59
CA THR A 47 -6.58 -0.55 1.44
C THR A 47 -5.11 -0.22 1.26
N ILE A 48 -4.36 0.02 2.35
CA ILE A 48 -2.92 0.25 2.29
C ILE A 48 -2.20 -0.99 1.74
N ARG A 49 -2.55 -2.20 2.21
CA ARG A 49 -1.96 -3.46 1.68
C ARG A 49 -2.25 -3.65 0.20
N LEU A 50 -3.49 -3.38 -0.21
CA LEU A 50 -3.90 -3.52 -1.61
C LEU A 50 -3.14 -2.55 -2.51
N MET A 51 -3.06 -1.28 -2.10
CA MET A 51 -2.52 -0.20 -2.94
C MET A 51 -0.98 -0.10 -2.87
N GLY A 52 -0.36 -0.59 -1.79
CA GLY A 52 1.11 -0.60 -1.63
C GLY A 52 1.82 -1.62 -2.53
N ASP A 53 1.12 -2.65 -2.99
CA ASP A 53 1.61 -3.58 -4.02
C ASP A 53 1.14 -3.09 -5.39
N LYS A 54 2.07 -2.58 -6.20
CA LYS A 54 1.77 -2.02 -7.54
C LYS A 54 1.09 -3.01 -8.48
N VAL A 55 1.39 -4.32 -8.38
CA VAL A 55 0.76 -5.34 -9.22
C VAL A 55 -0.68 -5.53 -8.79
N ARG A 56 -0.93 -5.68 -7.49
CA ARG A 56 -2.29 -5.83 -6.96
C ARG A 56 -3.13 -4.57 -7.17
N ALA A 57 -2.53 -3.39 -6.99
CA ALA A 57 -3.16 -2.11 -7.26
C ALA A 57 -3.59 -2.00 -8.73
N LYS A 58 -2.72 -2.34 -9.69
CA LYS A 58 -3.06 -2.34 -11.13
C LYS A 58 -4.23 -3.26 -11.43
N ARG A 59 -4.24 -4.47 -10.86
CA ARG A 59 -5.36 -5.43 -11.01
C ARG A 59 -6.66 -4.89 -10.45
N ALA A 60 -6.63 -4.33 -9.24
CA ALA A 60 -7.80 -3.71 -8.62
C ALA A 60 -8.36 -2.54 -9.44
N MET A 61 -7.49 -1.75 -10.07
CA MET A 61 -7.91 -0.68 -10.98
C MET A 61 -8.59 -1.24 -12.24
N ILE A 62 -8.03 -2.29 -12.86
CA ILE A 62 -8.65 -2.96 -14.01
C ILE A 62 -10.03 -3.53 -13.65
N GLU A 63 -10.13 -4.24 -12.52
CA GLU A 63 -11.38 -4.82 -12.02
C GLU A 63 -12.45 -3.74 -11.73
N ALA A 64 -12.02 -2.56 -11.27
CA ALA A 64 -12.88 -1.40 -11.07
C ALA A 64 -13.24 -0.66 -12.38
N GLY A 65 -12.79 -1.15 -13.55
CA GLY A 65 -13.05 -0.54 -14.85
C GLY A 65 -12.23 0.72 -15.13
N VAL A 66 -11.17 0.97 -14.34
CA VAL A 66 -10.29 2.13 -14.52
C VAL A 66 -9.24 1.80 -15.59
N PRO A 67 -9.07 2.65 -16.63
CA PRO A 67 -8.03 2.46 -17.63
C PRO A 67 -6.63 2.51 -16.99
N VAL A 68 -5.78 1.54 -17.34
CA VAL A 68 -4.39 1.46 -16.86
C VAL A 68 -3.41 1.46 -18.04
N VAL A 69 -2.16 1.83 -17.77
CA VAL A 69 -1.09 1.79 -18.77
C VAL A 69 -0.79 0.33 -19.15
N PRO A 70 -0.71 0.00 -20.46
CA PRO A 70 -0.27 -1.31 -20.93
C PRO A 70 1.10 -1.67 -20.38
N GLY A 71 1.30 -2.94 -20.06
CA GLY A 71 2.51 -3.44 -19.44
C GLY A 71 2.29 -4.86 -18.94
N SER A 72 3.29 -5.47 -18.31
CA SER A 72 3.17 -6.83 -17.77
C SER A 72 1.94 -6.98 -16.85
N GLU A 73 1.33 -8.18 -16.88
CA GLU A 73 0.18 -8.53 -16.03
C GLU A 73 0.57 -8.76 -14.54
N GLY A 74 1.87 -8.85 -14.28
CA GLY A 74 2.42 -9.10 -12.96
C GLY A 74 3.87 -8.65 -12.84
N ALA A 75 4.55 -9.17 -11.82
CA ALA A 75 5.99 -9.04 -11.69
C ALA A 75 6.67 -9.62 -12.94
N LEU A 76 7.80 -9.01 -13.34
CA LEU A 76 8.57 -9.55 -14.45
C LEU A 76 9.16 -10.91 -14.06
N PRO A 77 9.18 -11.87 -15.00
CA PRO A 77 9.89 -13.13 -14.80
C PRO A 77 11.40 -12.88 -14.72
N GLU A 78 12.16 -13.83 -14.20
CA GLU A 78 13.62 -13.73 -14.15
C GLU A 78 14.28 -14.02 -15.50
N ASP A 79 13.62 -14.78 -16.38
CA ASP A 79 14.13 -15.14 -17.71
C ASP A 79 14.20 -13.90 -18.63
N PRO A 80 15.40 -13.47 -19.04
CA PRO A 80 15.54 -12.33 -19.96
C PRO A 80 14.85 -12.55 -21.31
N GLN A 81 14.71 -13.79 -21.79
CA GLN A 81 14.02 -14.06 -23.04
C GLN A 81 12.52 -13.79 -22.91
N GLU A 82 11.92 -14.14 -21.77
CA GLU A 82 10.53 -13.84 -21.46
C GLU A 82 10.27 -12.36 -21.28
N ILE A 83 11.18 -11.64 -20.60
CA ILE A 83 11.10 -10.18 -20.51
C ILE A 83 11.10 -9.54 -21.91
N ASN A 84 11.95 -10.01 -22.83
CA ASN A 84 11.98 -9.52 -24.20
C ASN A 84 10.70 -9.84 -24.99
N ARG A 85 10.05 -10.98 -24.72
CA ARG A 85 8.73 -11.31 -25.30
C ARG A 85 7.67 -10.32 -24.82
N ASN A 86 7.58 -10.12 -23.50
CA ASN A 86 6.62 -9.18 -22.89
C ASN A 86 6.80 -7.75 -23.41
N ALA A 87 8.05 -7.31 -23.61
CA ALA A 87 8.33 -5.99 -24.18
C ALA A 87 7.74 -5.83 -25.60
N ARG A 88 7.88 -6.85 -26.45
CA ARG A 88 7.35 -6.83 -27.82
C ARG A 88 5.82 -6.84 -27.88
N GLU A 89 5.15 -7.44 -26.89
CA GLU A 89 3.69 -7.45 -26.81
C GLU A 89 3.11 -6.09 -26.42
N VAL A 90 3.84 -5.32 -25.62
CA VAL A 90 3.42 -3.98 -25.18
C VAL A 90 3.67 -2.93 -26.26
N GLY A 91 4.73 -3.10 -27.07
CA GLY A 91 5.12 -2.20 -28.15
C GLY A 91 6.46 -1.54 -27.93
#